data_AF-A0A9W8JHQ4-F1
#
_entry.id   AF-A0A9W8JHQ4-F1
#
_cell.length_a   1.000
_cell.length_b   1.000
_cell.length_c   1.000
_cell.angle_alpha   90.00
_cell.angle_beta   90.00
_cell.angle_gamma   90.00
#
_symmetry.space_group_name_H-M   'P 1'
#
loop_
_entity.id
_entity.type
_entity.pdbx_description
1 polymer ?
#
loop_
_entity_poly.entity_id
_entity_poly.type
_entity_poly.pdbx_seq_one_letter_code
_entity_poly.pdbx_strand_id
1 'polypeptide(L)'
;MQLAKLSSLLVAALPAAINALRVPNSDTPLFNLIATGCNSCGIDYKPVRLYGGADYFSVLDGTGPIAEFYFSQGNLLAVNPSTSNSQPYRALINTQQTGAGDCATYGQFGTVLGSSTNKCAAYSPLTLASFNENSQLGATLMFNGTGGFYVCGLTSEVYYKADPNDGPSGCNPISLFTLPVTEDSSASTASGSGRSFLGLF
;
A
#
# COMPACT_ATOMS: atom_id res chain seq x y z
N MET A 1 -4.44 17.34 -64.17
CA MET A 1 -3.17 17.34 -63.39
C MET A 1 -3.35 18.40 -62.31
N GLN A 2 -3.26 18.20 -60.99
CA GLN A 2 -2.75 17.13 -60.13
C GLN A 2 -3.59 17.10 -58.84
N LEU A 3 -3.86 15.89 -58.33
CA LEU A 3 -4.23 15.64 -56.93
C LEU A 3 -2.99 15.84 -56.03
N ALA A 4 -3.17 16.46 -54.87
CA ALA A 4 -2.31 16.31 -53.70
C ALA A 4 -3.24 16.40 -52.47
N LYS A 5 -3.77 15.32 -51.87
CA LYS A 5 -3.17 14.20 -51.12
C LYS A 5 -2.26 14.61 -49.93
N LEU A 6 -2.86 14.47 -48.75
CA LEU A 6 -2.34 13.92 -47.49
C LEU A 6 -1.21 14.68 -46.76
N SER A 7 -1.46 15.05 -45.50
CA SER A 7 -1.08 14.17 -44.38
C SER A 7 -1.61 14.71 -43.05
N SER A 8 -2.72 14.17 -42.55
CA SER A 8 -3.14 14.32 -41.16
C SER A 8 -2.36 13.30 -40.31
N LEU A 9 -1.32 13.75 -39.62
CA LEU A 9 -0.61 12.95 -38.61
C LEU A 9 -1.55 12.70 -37.42
N LEU A 10 -2.19 11.55 -37.42
CA LEU A 10 -2.84 10.99 -36.24
C LEU A 10 -1.73 10.35 -35.38
N VAL A 11 -1.15 11.13 -34.47
CA VAL A 11 -0.31 10.57 -33.41
C VAL A 11 -1.27 9.88 -32.43
N ALA A 12 -1.53 8.59 -32.67
CA ALA A 12 -2.11 7.74 -31.65
C ALA A 12 -1.09 7.63 -30.51
N ALA A 13 -1.30 8.41 -29.44
CA ALA A 13 -0.61 8.17 -28.18
C ALA A 13 -1.06 6.79 -27.70
N LEU A 14 -0.28 5.75 -27.97
CA LEU A 14 -0.48 4.46 -27.34
C LEU A 14 -0.32 4.70 -25.83
N PRO A 15 -1.36 4.49 -24.99
CA PRO A 15 -1.10 4.34 -23.57
C PRO A 15 -0.12 3.17 -23.45
N ALA A 16 1.09 3.45 -22.96
CA ALA A 16 2.05 2.40 -22.65
C ALA A 16 1.31 1.38 -21.78
N ALA A 17 1.19 0.15 -22.25
CA ALA A 17 0.54 -0.92 -21.51
C ALA A 17 1.42 -1.23 -20.30
N ILE A 18 1.09 -0.62 -19.16
CA ILE A 18 1.72 -0.91 -17.89
C ILE A 18 1.23 -2.30 -17.47
N ASN A 19 2.07 -3.31 -17.62
CA ASN A 19 1.81 -4.63 -17.06
C ASN A 19 2.08 -4.59 -15.56
N ALA A 20 1.02 -4.39 -14.78
CA ALA A 20 1.09 -4.47 -13.32
C ALA A 20 1.27 -5.93 -12.89
N LEU A 21 2.20 -6.20 -11.97
CA LEU A 21 2.40 -7.56 -11.46
C LEU A 21 1.16 -8.02 -10.71
N ARG A 22 0.83 -9.31 -10.82
CA ARG A 22 -0.32 -9.89 -10.14
C ARG A 22 0.08 -11.19 -9.45
N VAL A 23 -0.30 -11.30 -8.17
CA VAL A 23 -0.23 -12.56 -7.45
C VAL A 23 -1.36 -13.47 -7.97
N PRO A 24 -1.12 -14.75 -8.25
CA PRO A 24 -2.18 -15.67 -8.65
C PRO A 24 -3.36 -15.63 -7.67
N ASN A 25 -4.59 -15.58 -8.20
CA ASN A 25 -5.84 -15.50 -7.42
C ASN A 25 -5.99 -14.24 -6.53
N SER A 26 -5.25 -13.17 -6.80
CA SER A 26 -5.54 -11.87 -6.19
C SER A 26 -6.75 -11.20 -6.84
N ASP A 27 -7.42 -10.34 -6.08
CA ASP A 27 -8.50 -9.47 -6.55
C ASP A 27 -7.91 -8.24 -7.27
N THR A 28 -6.76 -7.75 -6.80
CA THR A 28 -6.05 -6.59 -7.38
C THR A 28 -4.65 -6.95 -7.86
N PRO A 29 -4.07 -6.21 -8.82
CA PRO A 29 -2.62 -6.20 -9.03
C PRO A 29 -1.86 -5.80 -7.75
N LEU A 30 -0.56 -6.03 -7.74
CA LEU A 30 0.35 -5.53 -6.71
C LEU A 30 0.47 -4.01 -6.81
N PHE A 31 0.47 -3.37 -5.64
CA PHE A 31 0.67 -1.93 -5.52
C PHE A 31 1.50 -1.60 -4.27
N ASN A 32 2.25 -0.50 -4.31
CA ASN A 32 2.80 0.11 -3.11
C ASN A 32 1.78 1.11 -2.54
N LEU A 33 1.82 1.32 -1.23
CA LEU A 33 1.12 2.44 -0.61
C LEU A 33 2.11 3.60 -0.46
N ILE A 34 1.70 4.77 -0.93
CA ILE A 34 2.50 6.00 -0.91
C ILE A 34 1.78 7.00 -0.02
N ALA A 35 2.45 7.42 1.05
CA ALA A 35 1.97 8.43 1.98
C ALA A 35 2.18 9.85 1.45
N THR A 36 1.16 10.69 1.58
CA THR A 36 1.19 12.13 1.27
C THR A 36 0.74 12.94 2.48
N GLY A 37 1.16 14.21 2.58
CA GLY A 37 0.63 15.15 3.59
C GLY A 37 1.32 15.09 4.96
N CYS A 38 2.39 14.32 5.10
CA CYS A 38 3.23 14.33 6.29
C CYS A 38 3.95 15.69 6.39
N ASN A 39 3.46 16.59 7.26
CA ASN A 39 4.03 17.94 7.44
C ASN A 39 5.52 17.93 7.84
N SER A 40 6.01 16.86 8.47
CA SER A 40 7.42 16.64 8.81
C SER A 40 8.25 15.98 7.70
N CYS A 41 7.60 15.46 6.65
CA CYS A 41 8.25 14.85 5.48
C CYS A 41 8.40 15.86 4.31
N GLY A 42 7.85 17.07 4.43
CA GLY A 42 7.83 18.07 3.37
C GLY A 42 6.86 17.71 2.24
N ILE A 43 7.27 17.96 0.99
CA ILE A 43 6.53 17.56 -0.24
C ILE A 43 6.83 16.11 -0.65
N ASP A 44 7.61 15.38 0.13
CA ASP A 44 8.09 14.07 -0.26
C ASP A 44 7.02 12.99 -0.06
N TYR A 45 6.69 12.33 -1.15
CA TYR A 45 5.96 11.07 -1.17
C TYR A 45 6.81 9.96 -0.55
N LYS A 46 6.33 9.32 0.51
CA LYS A 46 7.06 8.24 1.20
C LYS A 46 6.35 6.89 1.03
N PRO A 47 7.04 5.84 0.58
CA PRO A 47 6.44 4.52 0.50
C PRO A 47 6.25 3.91 1.90
N VAL A 48 5.14 3.22 2.10
CA VAL A 48 4.91 2.44 3.32
C VAL A 48 5.81 1.21 3.33
N ARG A 49 6.53 1.03 4.42
CA ARG A 49 7.42 -0.12 4.65
C ARG A 49 6.72 -1.18 5.49
N LEU A 50 7.11 -2.44 5.33
CA LEU A 50 6.57 -3.55 6.13
C LEU A 50 6.89 -3.37 7.62
N TYR A 51 8.07 -2.85 7.93
CA TYR A 51 8.53 -2.59 9.28
C TYR A 51 9.64 -1.54 9.32
N GLY A 52 9.74 -0.81 10.45
CA GLY A 52 10.81 0.15 10.70
C GLY A 52 12.02 -0.39 11.47
N GLY A 53 11.97 -1.65 11.90
CA GLY A 53 12.98 -2.24 12.77
C GLY A 53 12.56 -3.61 13.30
N ALA A 54 12.59 -3.79 14.63
CA ALA A 54 12.29 -5.05 15.30
C ALA A 54 10.79 -5.41 15.37
N ASP A 55 9.91 -4.45 15.10
CA ASP A 55 8.45 -4.61 15.22
C ASP A 55 7.78 -4.72 13.85
N TYR A 56 6.57 -5.28 13.81
CA TYR A 56 5.79 -5.50 12.58
C TYR A 56 4.91 -4.30 12.16
N PHE A 57 5.19 -3.12 12.70
CA PHE A 57 4.42 -1.90 12.43
C PHE A 57 4.97 -1.14 11.23
N SER A 58 4.06 -0.66 10.40
CA SER A 58 4.41 0.06 9.18
C SER A 58 4.91 1.46 9.49
N VAL A 59 6.01 1.82 8.86
CA VAL A 59 6.65 3.14 8.96
C VAL A 59 6.85 3.75 7.59
N LEU A 60 7.00 5.06 7.53
CA LEU A 60 7.35 5.79 6.31
C LEU A 60 8.86 5.97 6.13
N ASP A 61 9.61 5.99 7.23
CA ASP A 61 11.05 6.17 7.25
C ASP A 61 11.74 4.96 7.88
N GLY A 62 12.96 4.64 7.42
CA GLY A 62 13.73 3.49 7.91
C GLY A 62 14.33 2.64 6.80
N THR A 63 14.91 1.51 7.18
CA THR A 63 15.67 0.62 6.27
C THR A 63 14.93 -0.66 5.91
N GLY A 64 13.76 -0.93 6.51
CA GLY A 64 12.95 -2.11 6.19
C GLY A 64 12.42 -2.08 4.76
N PRO A 65 12.04 -3.24 4.19
CA PRO A 65 11.59 -3.34 2.81
C PRO A 65 10.30 -2.55 2.57
N ILE A 66 10.19 -1.96 1.39
CA ILE A 66 8.93 -1.35 0.92
C ILE A 66 7.91 -2.48 0.76
N ALA A 67 6.71 -2.26 1.30
CA ALA A 67 5.64 -3.24 1.24
C ALA A 67 4.97 -3.21 -0.14
N GLU A 68 4.80 -4.39 -0.73
CA GLU A 68 3.97 -4.59 -1.91
C GLU A 68 2.66 -5.23 -1.47
N PHE A 69 1.55 -4.55 -1.69
CA PHE A 69 0.24 -4.93 -1.23
C PHE A 69 -0.65 -5.44 -2.36
N TYR A 70 -1.62 -6.27 -2.01
CA TYR A 70 -2.70 -6.69 -2.90
C TYR A 70 -3.93 -7.07 -2.07
N PHE A 71 -5.10 -7.06 -2.69
CA PHE A 71 -6.30 -7.64 -2.12
C PHE A 71 -6.49 -9.07 -2.60
N SER A 72 -6.91 -9.96 -1.70
CA SER A 72 -7.39 -11.29 -2.02
C SER A 72 -8.51 -11.68 -1.05
N GLN A 73 -9.66 -12.05 -1.60
CA GLN A 73 -10.88 -12.38 -0.86
C GLN A 73 -11.26 -11.26 0.13
N GLY A 74 -11.12 -10.00 -0.28
CA GLY A 74 -11.44 -8.84 0.54
C GLY A 74 -10.46 -8.54 1.70
N ASN A 75 -9.34 -9.25 1.82
CA ASN A 75 -8.29 -8.96 2.79
C ASN A 75 -7.14 -8.19 2.12
N LEU A 76 -6.62 -7.16 2.79
CA LEU A 76 -5.38 -6.51 2.40
C LEU A 76 -4.19 -7.37 2.87
N LEU A 77 -3.41 -7.83 1.91
CA LEU A 77 -2.22 -8.65 2.12
C LEU A 77 -1.00 -7.89 1.62
N ALA A 78 0.16 -8.22 2.19
CA ALA A 78 1.45 -7.66 1.78
C ALA A 78 2.47 -8.78 1.56
N VAL A 79 3.38 -8.57 0.62
CA VAL A 79 4.55 -9.43 0.42
C VAL A 79 5.81 -8.66 0.72
N ASN A 80 6.84 -9.38 1.18
CA ASN A 80 8.17 -8.84 1.32
C ASN A 80 8.95 -9.12 0.03
N PRO A 81 9.27 -8.10 -0.79
CA PRO A 81 9.97 -8.32 -2.06
C PRO A 81 11.42 -8.81 -1.86
N SER A 82 11.96 -8.68 -0.65
CA SER A 82 13.34 -9.05 -0.31
C SER A 82 13.50 -10.48 0.20
N THR A 83 12.40 -11.21 0.44
CA THR A 83 12.48 -12.59 0.92
C THR A 83 11.74 -13.52 -0.05
N SER A 84 12.25 -14.74 -0.20
CA SER A 84 11.60 -15.80 -0.98
C SER A 84 10.43 -16.45 -0.21
N ASN A 85 10.00 -15.86 0.90
CA ASN A 85 9.00 -16.47 1.76
C ASN A 85 7.63 -16.31 1.11
N SER A 86 6.97 -17.43 0.84
CA SER A 86 5.73 -17.50 0.06
C SER A 86 4.48 -17.12 0.85
N GLN A 87 4.59 -16.91 2.16
CA GLN A 87 3.46 -16.54 3.00
C GLN A 87 3.25 -15.02 3.04
N PRO A 88 2.05 -14.54 2.65
CA PRO A 88 1.76 -13.11 2.73
C PRO A 88 1.55 -12.66 4.18
N TYR A 89 1.94 -11.43 4.45
CA TYR A 89 1.63 -10.74 5.69
C TYR A 89 0.20 -10.18 5.60
N ARG A 90 -0.56 -10.31 6.67
CA ARG A 90 -1.91 -9.73 6.77
C ARG A 90 -1.81 -8.33 7.32
N ALA A 91 -2.37 -7.35 6.62
CA ALA A 91 -2.45 -5.99 7.14
C ALA A 91 -3.46 -5.92 8.30
N LEU A 92 -3.16 -5.09 9.29
CA LEU A 92 -4.04 -4.85 10.44
C LEU A 92 -3.93 -3.41 10.94
N ILE A 93 -4.98 -2.99 11.64
CA ILE A 93 -4.95 -1.89 12.61
C ILE A 93 -4.83 -2.51 14.00
N ASN A 94 -3.65 -2.36 14.61
CA ASN A 94 -3.35 -2.86 15.95
C ASN A 94 -3.88 -1.87 17.00
N THR A 95 -5.19 -1.87 17.25
CA THR A 95 -5.79 -1.06 18.32
C THR A 95 -5.53 -1.69 19.68
N GLN A 96 -5.39 -0.89 20.73
CA GLN A 96 -5.09 -1.39 22.07
C GLN A 96 -6.36 -1.51 22.91
N GLN A 97 -6.37 -2.42 23.88
CA GLN A 97 -7.44 -2.46 24.87
C GLN A 97 -7.33 -1.23 25.78
N THR A 98 -8.45 -0.55 25.99
CA THR A 98 -8.57 0.58 26.91
C THR A 98 -8.70 0.08 28.36
N GLY A 99 -8.48 0.97 29.33
CA GLY A 99 -8.67 0.64 30.75
C GLY A 99 -10.10 0.21 31.12
N ALA A 100 -11.08 0.49 30.27
CA ALA A 100 -12.48 0.08 30.43
C ALA A 100 -12.78 -1.34 29.90
N GLY A 101 -11.81 -1.98 29.23
CA GLY A 101 -11.96 -3.31 28.64
C GLY A 101 -12.38 -3.29 27.16
N ASP A 102 -12.76 -2.14 26.62
CA ASP A 102 -13.10 -1.96 25.20
C ASP A 102 -11.86 -1.75 24.32
N CYS A 103 -11.96 -2.05 23.02
CA CYS A 103 -10.90 -1.75 22.07
C CYS A 103 -10.89 -0.27 21.68
N ALA A 104 -9.70 0.31 21.57
CA ALA A 104 -9.53 1.69 21.15
C ALA A 104 -10.03 1.91 19.71
N THR A 105 -10.44 3.14 19.44
CA THR A 105 -10.87 3.68 18.13
C THR A 105 -9.70 4.09 17.24
N TYR A 106 -8.47 3.87 17.69
CA TYR A 106 -7.23 4.17 17.00
C TYR A 106 -6.22 3.04 17.20
N GLY A 107 -5.26 2.91 16.30
CA GLY A 107 -4.22 1.89 16.38
C GLY A 107 -3.14 2.05 15.31
N GLN A 108 -2.01 1.37 15.51
CA GLN A 108 -0.92 1.35 14.54
C GLN A 108 -1.32 0.50 13.34
N PHE A 109 -1.10 1.02 12.14
CA PHE A 109 -1.16 0.22 10.92
C PHE A 109 0.11 -0.63 10.82
N GLY A 110 -0.05 -1.89 10.46
CA GLY A 110 1.07 -2.80 10.31
C GLY A 110 0.70 -4.06 9.55
N THR A 111 1.66 -4.97 9.43
CA THR A 111 1.49 -6.23 8.71
C THR A 111 2.06 -7.37 9.52
N VAL A 112 1.27 -8.41 9.81
CA VAL A 112 1.70 -9.55 10.62
C VAL A 112 1.78 -10.82 9.78
N LEU A 113 2.77 -11.67 10.04
CA LEU A 113 2.79 -13.01 9.47
C LEU A 113 1.83 -13.90 10.26
N GLY A 114 0.76 -14.38 9.63
CA GLY A 114 -0.28 -15.18 10.30
C GLY A 114 -1.30 -14.30 11.05
N SER A 115 -1.22 -14.28 12.38
CA SER A 115 -2.16 -13.54 13.24
C SER A 115 -1.46 -12.84 14.41
N SER A 116 -2.03 -11.70 14.79
CA SER A 116 -1.71 -10.97 16.03
C SER A 116 -2.33 -11.67 17.24
N THR A 117 -1.59 -11.66 18.35
CA THR A 117 -2.09 -12.08 19.67
C THR A 117 -2.97 -11.02 20.32
N ASN A 118 -3.00 -9.80 19.77
CA ASN A 118 -3.85 -8.73 20.23
C ASN A 118 -5.31 -8.97 19.79
N LYS A 119 -6.21 -9.15 20.76
CA LYS A 119 -7.65 -9.36 20.53
C LYS A 119 -8.35 -8.14 19.90
N CYS A 120 -7.75 -6.96 20.04
CA CYS A 120 -8.26 -5.72 19.46
C CYS A 120 -7.70 -5.43 18.06
N ALA A 121 -6.77 -6.26 17.55
CA ALA A 121 -6.29 -6.12 16.19
C ALA A 121 -7.41 -6.32 15.16
N ALA A 122 -7.63 -5.33 14.31
CA ALA A 122 -8.63 -5.36 13.26
C ALA A 122 -7.97 -5.56 11.89
N TYR A 123 -8.34 -6.62 11.18
CA TYR A 123 -7.86 -6.91 9.82
C TYR A 123 -8.81 -6.37 8.73
N SER A 124 -9.99 -5.92 9.15
CA SER A 124 -11.11 -5.55 8.28
C SER A 124 -11.88 -4.39 8.93
N PRO A 125 -12.51 -3.50 8.15
CA PRO A 125 -12.57 -3.49 6.68
C PRO A 125 -11.57 -2.49 6.08
N LEU A 126 -10.39 -2.97 5.74
CA LEU A 126 -9.47 -2.23 4.87
C LEU A 126 -10.02 -2.29 3.44
N THR A 127 -10.18 -1.14 2.79
CA THR A 127 -10.74 -1.05 1.43
C THR A 127 -10.01 0.01 0.61
N LEU A 128 -10.20 -0.05 -0.72
CA LEU A 128 -9.72 0.98 -1.63
C LEU A 128 -10.90 1.85 -2.07
N ALA A 129 -10.73 3.17 -1.98
CA ALA A 129 -11.65 4.13 -2.58
C ALA A 129 -10.97 4.83 -3.74
N SER A 130 -11.67 4.94 -4.88
CA SER A 130 -11.20 5.74 -6.00
C SER A 130 -11.08 7.20 -5.59
N PHE A 131 -10.00 7.86 -5.99
CA PHE A 131 -9.87 9.30 -5.80
C PHE A 131 -10.80 10.01 -6.79
N ASN A 132 -11.89 10.59 -6.29
CA ASN A 132 -12.99 11.08 -7.13
C ASN A 132 -12.59 12.32 -7.95
N GLU A 133 -11.63 13.10 -7.48
CA GLU A 133 -11.16 14.32 -8.15
C GLU A 133 -10.24 14.00 -9.34
N ASN A 134 -9.57 12.84 -9.32
CA ASN A 134 -8.73 12.42 -10.43
C ASN A 134 -8.62 10.89 -10.47
N SER A 135 -9.41 10.26 -11.34
CA SER A 135 -9.39 8.81 -11.58
C SER A 135 -8.10 8.29 -12.21
N GLN A 136 -7.18 9.17 -12.61
CA GLN A 136 -5.83 8.80 -13.04
C GLN A 136 -4.88 8.64 -11.85
N LEU A 137 -5.18 9.26 -10.70
CA LEU A 137 -4.49 8.99 -9.46
C LEU A 137 -4.99 7.66 -8.91
N GLY A 138 -4.10 6.87 -8.31
CA GLY A 138 -4.45 5.58 -7.72
C GLY A 138 -5.56 5.68 -6.67
N ALA A 139 -6.03 4.53 -6.20
CA ALA A 139 -7.00 4.50 -5.10
C ALA A 139 -6.35 4.88 -3.77
N THR A 140 -7.14 5.38 -2.83
CA THR A 140 -6.71 5.60 -1.44
C THR A 140 -7.10 4.42 -0.57
N LEU A 141 -6.19 3.97 0.29
CA LEU A 141 -6.52 3.02 1.34
C LEU A 141 -7.41 3.69 2.39
N MET A 142 -8.47 3.01 2.78
CA MET A 142 -9.40 3.41 3.84
C MET A 142 -9.58 2.26 4.84
N PHE A 143 -9.99 2.62 6.06
CA PHE A 143 -10.38 1.66 7.08
C PHE A 143 -11.74 2.07 7.66
N ASN A 144 -12.70 1.15 7.66
CA ASN A 144 -14.03 1.34 8.28
C ASN A 144 -14.84 2.55 7.77
N GLY A 145 -14.52 3.09 6.59
CA GLY A 145 -15.25 4.19 5.95
C GLY A 145 -15.30 5.51 6.75
N THR A 146 -14.60 5.59 7.87
CA THR A 146 -14.60 6.71 8.83
C THR A 146 -13.17 6.95 9.30
N GLY A 147 -12.87 8.13 9.85
CA GLY A 147 -11.52 8.47 10.31
C GLY A 147 -10.50 8.70 9.21
N GLY A 148 -9.23 8.53 9.56
CA GLY A 148 -8.11 8.73 8.63
C GLY A 148 -6.79 8.13 9.11
N PHE A 149 -5.81 8.10 8.20
CA PHE A 149 -4.45 7.71 8.53
C PHE A 149 -3.62 8.91 8.96
N TYR A 150 -2.68 8.66 9.85
CA TYR A 150 -1.80 9.65 10.43
C TYR A 150 -0.38 9.09 10.50
N VAL A 151 0.60 9.98 10.45
CA VAL A 151 1.98 9.66 10.83
C VAL A 151 2.24 10.23 12.21
N CYS A 152 2.72 9.41 13.13
CA CYS A 152 2.95 9.78 14.52
C CYS A 152 4.39 9.46 14.95
N GLY A 153 4.89 10.21 15.93
CA GLY A 153 6.19 9.96 16.55
C GLY A 153 7.38 10.33 15.67
N LEU A 154 8.58 10.01 16.18
CA LEU A 154 9.86 10.30 15.53
C LEU A 154 10.27 9.23 14.50
N THR A 155 9.64 8.05 14.57
CA THR A 155 9.87 6.89 13.71
C THR A 155 8.95 6.87 12.48
N SER A 156 8.15 7.94 12.29
CA SER A 156 7.18 8.06 11.20
C SER A 156 6.25 6.84 11.10
N GLU A 157 5.72 6.41 12.25
CA GLU A 157 4.80 5.28 12.35
C GLU A 157 3.43 5.64 11.79
N VAL A 158 2.83 4.72 11.05
CA VAL A 158 1.51 4.90 10.47
C VAL A 158 0.45 4.47 11.48
N TYR A 159 -0.48 5.37 11.78
CA TYR A 159 -1.63 5.14 12.65
C TYR A 159 -2.92 5.33 11.87
N TYR A 160 -3.95 4.57 12.24
CA TYR A 160 -5.33 4.91 11.95
C TYR A 160 -5.96 5.54 13.20
N LYS A 161 -6.77 6.58 13.00
CA LYS A 161 -7.54 7.23 14.06
C LYS A 161 -8.97 7.48 13.55
N ALA A 162 -9.98 6.96 14.26
CA ALA A 162 -11.38 7.26 13.95
C ALA A 162 -11.73 8.73 14.24
N ASP A 163 -11.26 9.25 15.38
CA ASP A 163 -11.27 10.69 15.72
C ASP A 163 -9.83 11.24 15.70
N PRO A 164 -9.57 12.39 15.06
CA PRO A 164 -8.25 13.03 15.07
C PRO A 164 -7.66 13.28 16.47
N ASN A 165 -8.52 13.42 17.49
CA ASN A 165 -8.13 13.72 18.88
C ASN A 165 -7.82 12.48 19.72
N ASP A 166 -8.15 11.28 19.24
CA ASP A 166 -7.91 10.04 20.00
C ASP A 166 -6.43 9.65 20.02
N GLY A 167 -5.99 8.86 21.00
CA GLY A 167 -4.67 8.23 20.96
C GLY A 167 -3.45 9.16 20.98
N PRO A 168 -2.35 8.81 20.29
CA PRO A 168 -1.11 9.58 20.41
C PRO A 168 -1.27 11.00 19.88
N SER A 169 -0.60 11.93 20.56
CA SER A 169 -0.47 13.32 20.15
C SER A 169 0.73 13.51 19.20
N GLY A 170 0.81 14.68 18.55
CA GLY A 170 1.90 14.98 17.61
C GLY A 170 1.81 14.23 16.28
N CYS A 171 0.59 13.83 15.90
CA CYS A 171 0.34 13.14 14.65
C CYS A 171 -0.03 14.11 13.53
N ASN A 172 0.46 13.87 12.31
CA ASN A 172 0.07 14.61 11.12
C ASN A 172 -0.82 13.74 10.23
N PRO A 173 -1.93 14.26 9.67
CA PRO A 173 -2.78 13.49 8.78
C PRO A 173 -2.03 13.12 7.50
N ILE A 174 -2.25 11.90 7.00
CA ILE A 174 -1.71 11.42 5.74
C ILE A 174 -2.78 10.74 4.89
N SER A 175 -2.56 10.69 3.59
CA SER A 175 -3.32 9.83 2.67
C SER A 175 -2.41 8.76 2.10
N LEU A 176 -2.92 7.54 1.96
CA LEU A 176 -2.16 6.38 1.48
C LEU A 176 -2.67 6.00 0.09
N PHE A 177 -1.97 6.43 -0.96
CA PHE A 177 -2.35 6.17 -2.34
C PHE A 177 -1.71 4.90 -2.89
N THR A 178 -2.43 4.16 -3.73
CA THR A 178 -1.89 3.00 -4.44
C THR A 178 -1.03 3.44 -5.63
N LEU A 179 0.18 2.94 -5.73
CA LEU A 179 1.02 3.03 -6.92
C LEU A 179 1.23 1.62 -7.50
N PRO A 180 0.84 1.33 -8.75
CA PRO A 180 1.02 0.00 -9.32
C PRO A 180 2.49 -0.44 -9.33
N VAL A 181 2.75 -1.71 -8.98
CA VAL A 181 4.07 -2.32 -9.16
C VAL A 181 4.16 -2.87 -10.58
N THR A 182 5.19 -2.46 -11.32
CA THR A 182 5.32 -2.76 -12.76
C THR A 182 6.50 -3.67 -13.04
N GLU A 183 6.37 -4.59 -13.99
CA GLU A 183 7.53 -5.36 -14.45
C GLU A 183 8.43 -4.42 -15.27
N ASP A 184 9.71 -4.37 -14.92
CA ASP A 184 10.67 -3.59 -15.68
C ASP A 184 10.87 -4.24 -17.06
N SER A 185 10.32 -3.62 -18.10
CA SER A 185 10.43 -4.11 -19.49
C SER A 185 11.89 -4.28 -19.98
N SER A 186 12.86 -3.64 -19.31
CA SER A 186 14.30 -3.77 -19.60
C SER A 186 14.93 -5.07 -19.09
N ALA A 187 14.26 -5.80 -18.20
CA ALA A 187 14.74 -7.10 -17.70
C ALA A 187 14.50 -8.26 -18.68
N SER A 188 13.77 -8.04 -19.78
CA SER A 188 13.46 -9.10 -20.76
C SER A 188 14.63 -9.48 -21.68
N THR A 189 15.75 -8.73 -21.68
CA THR A 189 16.92 -9.00 -22.52
C THR A 189 18.17 -9.49 -21.80
N ALA A 190 18.15 -9.65 -20.47
CA ALA A 190 19.30 -10.13 -19.71
C ALA A 190 19.00 -11.49 -19.04
N SER A 191 19.29 -12.55 -19.80
CA SER A 191 19.78 -13.85 -19.33
C SER A 191 19.47 -14.26 -17.88
N GLY A 192 18.49 -15.15 -17.72
CA GLY A 192 18.68 -16.34 -16.88
C GLY A 192 18.81 -16.15 -15.36
N SER A 193 17.87 -15.46 -14.72
CA SER A 193 17.47 -15.80 -13.35
C SER A 193 15.99 -15.47 -13.16
N GLY A 194 15.16 -16.38 -13.69
CA GLY A 194 13.72 -16.23 -13.68
C GLY A 194 13.17 -16.18 -12.26
N ARG A 195 12.45 -15.10 -11.94
CA ARG A 195 11.39 -15.13 -10.93
C ARG A 195 10.28 -16.05 -11.44
N SER A 196 10.53 -17.34 -11.30
CA SER A 196 9.59 -18.40 -11.64
C SER A 196 8.59 -18.52 -10.49
N PHE A 197 7.49 -17.77 -10.55
CA PHE A 197 6.27 -18.13 -9.83
C PHE A 197 5.59 -19.27 -10.61
N LEU A 198 6.24 -20.43 -10.63
CA LEU A 198 5.67 -21.68 -11.12
C LEU A 198 5.50 -22.63 -9.95
N GLY A 199 4.24 -22.74 -9.52
CA GLY A 199 3.56 -23.93 -9.01
C GLY A 199 4.18 -24.71 -7.84
N LEU A 200 3.37 -24.98 -6.81
CA LEU A 200 2.89 -26.34 -6.51
C LEU A 200 2.06 -26.36 -5.21
N PHE A 201 0.88 -27.00 -5.34
CA PHE A 201 -0.12 -27.43 -4.35
C PHE A 201 -1.10 -26.40 -3.81
#